data_AF-A0A941S5C7-F1
#
_entry.id   AF-A0A941S5C7-F1
#
_cell.length_a   1.000
_cell.length_b   1.000
_cell.length_c   1.000
_cell.angle_alpha   90.00
_cell.angle_beta   90.00
_cell.angle_gamma   90.00
#
_symmetry.space_group_name_H-M   'P 1'
#
loop_
_entity.id
_entity.type
_entity.pdbx_description
1 polymer ?
#
loop_
_entity_poly.entity_id
_entity_poly.type
_entity_poly.pdbx_seq_one_letter_code
_entity_poly.pdbx_strand_id
1 'polypeptide(L)'
;MKYEIDYTFLATGASKAEEIGTSADLVLGDEAGFGLIPNVGDYIDIPRSRMGERENYRGKVVRRLFRHVLGYCYIRIVVEEVDDATWHQNFA
;
A
#
# COMPACT_ATOMS: atom_id res chain seq x y z
N MET A 1 -14.76 -11.70 9.52
CA MET A 1 -13.92 -11.80 8.30
C MET A 1 -12.62 -11.10 8.61
N LYS A 2 -11.47 -11.75 8.38
CA LYS A 2 -10.15 -11.16 8.64
C LYS A 2 -9.60 -10.56 7.36
N TYR A 3 -8.98 -9.39 7.46
CA TYR A 3 -8.36 -8.72 6.32
C TYR A 3 -6.84 -8.66 6.53
N GLU A 4 -6.12 -8.86 5.44
CA GLU A 4 -4.67 -8.68 5.36
C GLU A 4 -4.39 -7.76 4.18
N ILE A 5 -3.54 -6.75 4.37
CA ILE A 5 -3.24 -5.74 3.36
C ILE A 5 -1.76 -5.78 3.04
N ASP A 6 -1.44 -6.05 1.78
CA ASP A 6 -0.08 -5.98 1.23
C ASP A 6 0.04 -4.84 0.23
N TYR A 7 1.22 -4.24 0.17
CA TYR A 7 1.56 -3.20 -0.79
C TYR A 7 2.57 -3.71 -1.80
N THR A 8 2.41 -3.29 -3.05
CA THR A 8 3.38 -3.50 -4.13
C THR A 8 3.69 -2.18 -4.81
N PHE A 9 4.96 -1.94 -5.13
CA PHE A 9 5.42 -0.71 -5.77
C PHE A 9 5.67 -0.95 -7.26
N LEU A 10 5.18 -0.05 -8.10
CA LEU A 10 5.49 -0.02 -9.52
C LEU A 10 6.29 1.26 -9.80
N ALA A 11 7.61 1.11 -9.93
CA ALA A 11 8.49 2.21 -10.33
C ALA A 11 8.19 2.69 -11.75
N THR A 12 8.51 3.95 -12.03
CA THR A 12 8.27 4.57 -13.33
C THR A 12 8.98 3.80 -14.43
N GLY A 13 8.23 3.38 -15.46
CA GLY A 13 8.77 2.62 -16.58
C GLY A 13 9.05 1.14 -16.28
N ALA A 14 8.80 0.66 -15.06
CA ALA A 14 8.89 -0.77 -14.74
C ALA A 14 7.69 -1.53 -15.32
N SER A 15 7.93 -2.76 -15.77
CA SER A 15 6.88 -3.67 -16.25
C SER A 15 6.31 -4.56 -15.14
N LYS A 16 6.98 -4.61 -13.98
CA LYS A 16 6.64 -5.47 -12.85
C LYS A 16 6.73 -4.67 -11.56
N ALA A 17 5.72 -4.88 -10.71
CA ALA A 17 5.73 -4.33 -9.36
C ALA A 17 6.58 -5.20 -8.42
N GLU A 18 7.28 -4.58 -7.49
CA GLU A 18 7.97 -5.24 -6.38
C GLU A 18 7.09 -5.28 -5.13
N GLU A 19 7.26 -6.30 -4.30
CA GLU A 19 6.54 -6.40 -3.02
C GLU A 19 7.20 -5.46 -2.00
N ILE A 20 6.40 -4.56 -1.42
CA ILE A 20 6.87 -3.58 -0.46
C ILE A 20 6.68 -4.15 0.94
N GLY A 21 7.80 -4.55 1.53
CA GLY A 21 7.83 -5.02 2.90
C GLY A 21 7.32 -6.45 3.07
N THR A 22 7.58 -7.01 4.25
CA THR A 22 6.83 -8.16 4.76
C THR A 22 5.45 -7.68 5.21
N SER A 23 4.43 -8.52 5.05
CA SER A 23 3.06 -8.32 5.52
C SER A 23 3.15 -7.68 6.89
N ALA A 24 3.00 -6.35 6.95
CA ALA A 24 2.83 -5.71 8.22
C ALA A 24 1.40 -6.10 8.53
N ASP A 25 1.27 -7.11 9.39
CA ASP A 25 0.03 -7.70 9.87
C ASP A 25 -0.87 -6.57 10.39
N LEU A 26 -1.51 -5.86 9.47
CA LEU A 26 -2.53 -4.88 9.72
C LEU A 26 -3.78 -5.72 9.91
N VAL A 27 -3.78 -6.48 11.02
CA VAL A 27 -4.89 -7.31 11.43
C VAL A 27 -5.96 -6.34 11.91
N LEU A 28 -6.81 -5.92 10.99
CA LEU A 28 -8.00 -5.16 11.33
C LEU A 28 -8.98 -6.10 12.04
N GLY A 29 -8.95 -6.05 13.37
CA GLY A 29 -9.82 -6.78 14.28
C GLY A 29 -10.15 -5.92 15.50
N ASP A 30 -11.00 -6.43 16.38
CA ASP A 30 -11.60 -5.67 17.49
C ASP A 30 -10.59 -4.95 18.41
N GLU A 31 -9.35 -5.45 18.51
CA GLU A 31 -8.27 -4.85 19.32
C GLU A 31 -7.38 -3.85 18.56
N ALA A 32 -7.34 -3.90 17.22
CA ALA A 32 -6.44 -3.08 16.39
C ALA A 32 -7.09 -1.79 15.86
N GLY A 33 -8.40 -1.63 16.06
CA GLY A 33 -9.16 -0.44 15.66
C GLY A 33 -9.59 -0.45 14.19
N PHE A 34 -9.91 0.75 13.69
CA PHE A 34 -10.40 0.97 12.33
C PHE A 34 -9.24 1.27 11.38
N GLY A 35 -9.12 0.49 10.31
CA GLY A 35 -8.18 0.76 9.22
C GLY A 35 -8.91 1.19 7.96
N LEU A 36 -8.41 2.26 7.35
CA LEU A 36 -8.84 2.67 6.02
C LEU A 36 -8.05 1.90 4.98
N ILE A 37 -8.77 1.33 4.01
CA ILE A 37 -8.16 0.75 2.81
C ILE A 37 -8.08 1.88 1.77
N PRO A 38 -6.89 2.26 1.29
CA PRO A 38 -6.76 3.27 0.25
C PRO A 38 -7.56 2.91 -1.01
N ASN A 39 -8.20 3.91 -1.62
CA ASN A 39 -8.88 3.79 -2.89
C ASN A 39 -7.93 4.01 -4.06
N VAL A 40 -8.32 3.50 -5.23
CA VAL A 40 -7.65 3.88 -6.49
C VAL A 40 -7.80 5.38 -6.69
N GLY A 41 -6.68 6.05 -6.94
CA GLY A 41 -6.61 7.51 -7.03
C GLY A 41 -5.98 8.18 -5.82
N ASP A 42 -6.03 7.54 -4.64
CA ASP A 42 -5.41 8.07 -3.43
C ASP A 42 -3.89 8.10 -3.60
N TYR A 43 -3.24 9.08 -3.00
CA TYR A 43 -1.79 9.12 -2.88
C TYR A 43 -1.42 8.72 -1.46
N ILE A 44 -0.42 7.86 -1.34
CA ILE A 44 0.02 7.35 -0.05
C ILE A 44 1.52 7.49 0.09
N ASP A 45 1.95 7.76 1.32
CA ASP A 45 3.33 7.81 1.76
C ASP A 45 3.53 6.66 2.77
N ILE A 46 4.36 5.69 2.41
CA ILE A 46 4.65 4.50 3.21
C ILE A 46 6.02 4.70 3.84
N PRO A 47 6.08 5.28 5.05
CA PRO A 47 7.35 5.65 5.67
C PRO A 47 8.21 4.42 5.94
N ARG A 48 9.54 4.62 5.92
CA ARG A 48 10.49 3.59 6.31
C ARG A 48 10.12 3.00 7.68
N SER A 49 10.35 1.70 7.84
CA SER A 49 10.42 1.10 9.17
C SER A 49 11.39 1.91 10.05
N ARG A 50 11.01 2.19 11.30
CA ARG A 50 11.89 2.86 12.27
C ARG A 50 13.21 2.11 12.49
N MET A 51 13.29 0.83 12.12
CA MET A 51 14.50 0.01 12.19
C MET A 51 15.39 0.09 10.93
N GLY A 52 15.04 0.92 9.93
CA GLY A 52 15.90 1.21 8.78
C GLY A 52 15.92 0.14 7.68
N GLU A 53 15.17 -0.95 7.84
CA GLU A 53 15.20 -2.11 6.94
C GLU A 53 14.41 -1.92 5.63
N ARG A 54 13.71 -0.79 5.44
CA ARG A 54 12.87 -0.54 4.25
C ARG A 54 13.13 0.84 3.66
N GLU A 55 13.05 0.96 2.35
CA GLU A 55 13.02 2.26 1.65
C GLU A 55 11.69 2.99 1.89
N ASN A 56 11.68 4.32 1.67
CA ASN A 56 10.44 5.09 1.74
C ASN A 56 9.76 4.98 0.38
N TYR A 57 8.49 4.59 0.35
CA TYR A 57 7.72 4.48 -0.88
C TYR A 57 6.58 5.48 -0.87
N ARG A 58 6.52 6.33 -1.89
CA ARG A 58 5.39 7.23 -2.10
C ARG A 58 4.86 7.09 -3.51
N GLY A 59 3.56 7.25 -3.66
CA GLY A 59 2.95 7.13 -4.97
C GLY A 59 1.45 7.18 -4.96
N LYS A 60 0.86 6.89 -6.12
CA LYS A 60 -0.58 6.84 -6.34
C LYS A 60 -1.08 5.41 -6.37
N VAL A 61 -2.17 5.13 -5.69
CA VAL A 61 -2.83 3.83 -5.76
C VAL A 61 -3.49 3.68 -7.12
N VAL A 62 -3.03 2.71 -7.89
CA VAL A 62 -3.53 2.44 -9.25
C VAL A 62 -4.39 1.18 -9.32
N ARG A 63 -4.22 0.25 -8.39
CA ARG A 63 -5.04 -0.97 -8.31
C ARG A 63 -5.27 -1.38 -6.85
N ARG A 64 -6.44 -1.96 -6.61
CA ARG A 64 -6.77 -2.71 -5.40
C ARG A 64 -7.37 -4.05 -5.79
N LEU A 65 -6.85 -5.14 -5.23
CA LEU A 65 -7.24 -6.49 -5.59
C LEU A 65 -7.70 -7.23 -4.33
N PHE A 66 -8.93 -7.72 -4.33
CA PHE A 66 -9.52 -8.45 -3.21
C PHE A 66 -9.58 -9.94 -3.53
N ARG A 67 -8.97 -10.77 -2.69
CA ARG A 67 -8.99 -12.23 -2.80
C ARG A 67 -9.63 -12.83 -1.56
N HIS A 68 -10.84 -13.35 -1.72
CA HIS A 68 -11.62 -13.95 -0.65
C HIS A 68 -11.30 -15.45 -0.52
N VAL A 69 -10.95 -15.89 0.69
CA VAL A 69 -10.61 -17.29 1.01
C VAL A 69 -11.13 -17.61 2.41
N LEU A 70 -12.19 -18.45 2.52
CA LEU A 70 -12.70 -19.05 3.76
C LEU A 70 -12.57 -18.17 5.03
N GLY A 71 -13.29 -17.05 5.07
CA GLY A 71 -13.32 -16.14 6.23
C GLY A 71 -12.16 -15.13 6.30
N TYR A 72 -11.24 -15.19 5.35
CA TYR A 72 -10.16 -14.23 5.12
C TYR A 72 -10.35 -13.48 3.78
N CYS A 73 -9.89 -12.25 3.72
CA CYS A 73 -9.80 -11.45 2.51
C CYS A 73 -8.42 -10.80 2.42
N TYR A 74 -7.61 -11.27 1.48
CA TYR A 74 -6.32 -10.67 1.16
C TYR A 74 -6.55 -9.49 0.22
N ILE A 75 -5.97 -8.35 0.57
CA ILE A 75 -6.08 -7.11 -0.19
C ILE A 75 -4.68 -6.75 -0.66
N ARG A 76 -4.49 -6.68 -1.97
CA ARG A 76 -3.25 -6.16 -2.55
C ARG A 76 -3.46 -4.76 -3.11
N ILE A 77 -2.68 -3.81 -2.63
CA ILE A 77 -2.67 -2.42 -3.07
C ILE A 77 -1.44 -2.20 -3.94
N VAL A 78 -1.66 -1.75 -5.18
CA VAL A 78 -0.58 -1.41 -6.12
C VAL A 78 -0.41 0.10 -6.12
N VAL A 79 0.80 0.53 -5.77
CA VAL A 79 1.23 1.93 -5.72
C VAL A 79 2.15 2.17 -6.88
N GLU A 80 1.81 3.13 -7.73
CA GLU A 80 2.68 3.58 -8.82
C GLU A 80 3.47 4.81 -8.37
N GLU A 81 4.76 4.81 -8.65
CA GLU A 81 5.63 5.95 -8.42
C GLU A 81 5.07 7.20 -9.11
N VAL A 82 5.18 8.33 -8.44
CA VAL A 82 4.85 9.64 -9.03
C VAL A 82 6.04 10.56 -8.84
N ASP A 83 6.29 11.40 -9.83
CA ASP A 83 7.37 12.38 -9.75
C ASP A 83 7.07 13.45 -8.68
N ASP A 84 8.15 14.14 -8.28
CA ASP A 84 8.10 15.16 -7.23
C ASP A 84 7.14 16.30 -7.58
N ALA A 85 7.08 16.69 -8.86
CA ALA A 85 6.20 17.76 -9.31
C ALA A 85 4.73 17.39 -9.10
N THR A 86 4.34 16.18 -9.49
CA THR A 86 3.00 15.62 -9.30
C THR A 86 2.67 15.48 -7.83
N TRP A 87 3.62 14.99 -7.02
CA TRP A 87 3.43 14.85 -5.58
C TRP A 87 3.16 16.21 -4.92
N HIS A 88 4.02 17.20 -5.17
CA HIS A 88 3.89 18.53 -4.58
C HIS A 88 2.61 19.25 -5.02
N GLN A 89 2.15 19.07 -6.26
CA GLN A 89 0.88 19.67 -6.69
C GLN A 89 -0.34 19.22 -5.86
N ASN A 90 -0.30 18.02 -5.28
CA ASN A 90 -1.44 17.45 -4.55
C ASN A 90 -1.33 17.63 -3.02
N PHE A 91 -0.14 17.93 -2.48
CA PHE A 91 0.14 17.93 -1.04
C PHE A 91 0.92 19.16 -0.53
N ALA A 92 1.23 20.15 -1.38
CA ALA A 92 1.87 21.42 -1.00
C ALA A 92 0.86 22.56 -0.83
#